data_AF-A0AAU5DP54-F1
#
_entry.id   AF-A0AAU5DP54-F1
#
_cell.length_a   1.000
_cell.length_b   1.000
_cell.length_c   1.000
_cell.angle_alpha   90.00
_cell.angle_beta   90.00
_cell.angle_gamma   90.00
#
_symmetry.space_group_name_H-M   'P 1'
#
loop_
_entity.id
_entity.type
_entity.pdbx_description
1 polymer ?
#
loop_
_entity_poly.entity_id
_entity_poly.type
_entity_poly.pdbx_seq_one_letter_code
_entity_poly.pdbx_strand_id
1 'polypeptide(L)'
;MSEPTTEPADQPRLRHVGIAVVATAAEHEALMDRITDVLCPDPDHEGPCALPWAMSSVDGDSLSRRRRRSLLESIEDTNPTGG
;
A
#
# COMPACT_ATOMS: atom_id res chain seq x y z
N MET A 1 -14.91 42.25 15.47
CA MET A 1 -13.97 41.25 15.98
C MET A 1 -14.34 39.95 15.30
N SER A 2 -13.54 39.50 14.33
CA SER A 2 -13.77 38.20 13.69
C SER A 2 -13.21 37.12 14.60
N GLU A 3 -14.04 36.15 14.96
CA GLU A 3 -13.62 34.98 15.73
C GLU A 3 -12.60 34.18 14.92
N PRO A 4 -11.53 33.66 15.53
CA PRO A 4 -10.62 32.77 14.85
C PRO A 4 -11.39 31.48 14.53
N THR A 5 -11.63 31.22 13.24
CA THR A 5 -12.07 29.91 12.76
C THR A 5 -10.98 28.90 13.12
N THR A 6 -11.20 28.15 14.20
CA THR A 6 -10.43 26.94 14.49
C THR A 6 -10.73 25.94 13.38
N GLU A 7 -9.85 25.84 12.40
CA GLU A 7 -9.81 24.72 11.45
C GLU A 7 -9.82 23.42 12.28
N PRO A 8 -10.70 22.46 12.01
CA PRO A 8 -10.72 21.21 12.76
C PRO A 8 -9.43 20.44 12.48
N ALA A 9 -8.50 20.49 13.42
CA ALA A 9 -7.31 19.66 13.39
C ALA A 9 -7.72 18.18 13.52
N ASP A 10 -7.28 17.40 12.52
CA ASP A 10 -6.85 16.00 12.66
C ASP A 10 -7.93 14.92 12.90
N GLN A 11 -8.96 14.86 12.05
CA GLN A 11 -9.79 13.64 11.97
C GLN A 11 -9.05 12.54 11.18
N PRO A 12 -9.06 11.27 11.65
CA PRO A 12 -8.43 10.17 10.94
C PRO A 12 -9.08 10.00 9.57
N ARG A 13 -8.25 9.92 8.52
CA ARG A 13 -8.68 9.74 7.14
C ARG A 13 -8.18 8.39 6.61
N LEU A 14 -9.05 7.67 5.91
CA LEU A 14 -8.61 6.51 5.13
C LEU A 14 -7.59 6.97 4.08
N ARG A 15 -6.43 6.34 4.08
CA ARG A 15 -5.38 6.51 3.07
C ARG A 15 -5.17 5.19 2.36
N HIS A 16 -4.97 5.24 1.06
CA HIS A 16 -4.67 4.07 0.24
C HIS A 16 -3.26 4.19 -0.30
N VAL A 17 -2.46 3.15 -0.06
CA VAL A 17 -1.10 3.01 -0.61
C VAL A 17 -1.15 1.85 -1.59
N GLY A 18 -0.75 2.10 -2.84
CA GLY A 18 -0.66 1.08 -3.88
C GLY A 18 0.79 0.84 -4.25
N ILE A 19 1.21 -0.43 -4.29
CA ILE A 19 2.55 -0.84 -4.67
C ILE A 19 2.42 -1.73 -5.91
N ALA A 20 3.08 -1.34 -7.00
CA ALA A 20 3.17 -2.14 -8.21
C ALA A 20 4.50 -2.90 -8.18
N VAL A 21 4.46 -4.22 -8.37
CA VAL A 21 5.65 -5.07 -8.41
C VAL A 21 5.56 -6.08 -9.55
N VAL A 22 6.71 -6.43 -10.12
CA VAL A 22 6.87 -7.62 -10.97
C VAL A 22 7.55 -8.68 -10.10
N ALA A 23 6.83 -9.76 -9.82
CA ALA A 23 7.30 -10.82 -8.95
C ALA A 23 6.68 -12.16 -9.36
N THR A 24 7.38 -13.24 -9.06
CA THR A 24 6.79 -14.58 -9.05
C THR A 24 5.77 -14.70 -7.91
N ALA A 25 4.91 -15.74 -7.95
CA ALA A 25 3.95 -15.99 -6.89
C ALA A 25 4.61 -16.14 -5.50
N ALA A 26 5.73 -16.87 -5.43
CA ALA A 26 6.47 -17.06 -4.18
C ALA A 26 7.10 -15.76 -3.65
N GLU A 27 7.67 -14.92 -4.53
CA GLU A 27 8.20 -13.62 -4.15
C GLU A 27 7.10 -12.65 -3.68
N HIS A 28 5.93 -12.74 -4.30
CA HIS A 28 4.75 -11.98 -3.89
C HIS A 28 4.27 -12.39 -2.49
N GLU A 29 4.11 -13.69 -2.21
CA GLU A 29 3.73 -14.18 -0.88
C GLU A 29 4.74 -13.73 0.19
N ALA A 30 6.04 -13.92 -0.06
CA ALA A 30 7.10 -13.48 0.84
C ALA A 30 7.15 -11.95 1.02
N LEU A 31 6.69 -11.16 0.05
CA LEU A 31 6.54 -9.71 0.19
C LEU A 31 5.35 -9.36 1.09
N MET A 32 4.22 -10.04 0.93
CA MET A 32 3.00 -9.81 1.71
C MET A 32 3.20 -10.12 3.19
N ASP A 33 3.93 -11.20 3.51
CA ASP A 33 4.30 -11.54 4.89
C ASP A 33 5.15 -10.45 5.51
N ARG A 34 6.20 -9.99 4.80
CA ARG A 34 7.07 -8.90 5.26
C ARG A 34 6.33 -7.58 5.47
N ILE A 35 5.37 -7.24 4.60
CA ILE A 35 4.54 -6.05 4.79
C ILE A 35 3.67 -6.18 6.04
N THR A 36 3.10 -7.37 6.27
CA THR A 36 2.30 -7.68 7.46
C THR A 36 3.11 -7.51 8.73
N ASP A 37 4.32 -8.08 8.80
CA ASP A 37 5.21 -7.97 9.96
C ASP A 37 5.62 -6.51 10.26
N VAL A 38 5.78 -5.69 9.22
CA VAL A 38 6.11 -4.27 9.38
C VAL A 38 4.92 -3.45 9.88
N LEU A 39 3.70 -3.78 9.40
CA LEU A 39 2.48 -3.06 9.78
C LEU A 39 1.90 -3.53 11.12
N CYS A 40 2.12 -4.79 11.49
CA CYS A 40 1.72 -5.38 12.76
C CYS A 40 2.95 -5.97 13.46
N PRO A 41 3.59 -5.22 14.39
CA PRO A 41 4.80 -5.68 15.06
C PRO A 41 4.55 -6.84 16.06
N ASP A 42 3.29 -7.13 16.39
CA ASP A 42 2.88 -8.24 17.26
C ASP A 42 1.62 -8.93 16.68
N PRO A 43 1.78 -9.91 15.78
CA PRO A 43 0.64 -10.58 15.15
C PRO A 43 -0.21 -11.41 16.13
N ASP A 44 0.33 -11.73 17.31
CA ASP A 44 -0.34 -12.53 18.32
C ASP A 44 -1.11 -11.69 19.35
N HIS A 45 -1.14 -10.35 19.18
CA HIS A 45 -1.83 -9.47 20.12
C HIS A 45 -3.35 -9.75 20.18
N GLU A 46 -3.94 -9.60 21.36
CA GLU A 46 -5.38 -9.75 21.52
C GLU A 46 -6.12 -8.48 21.09
N GLY A 47 -7.11 -8.63 20.20
CA GLY A 47 -7.92 -7.51 19.68
C GLY A 47 -7.41 -6.93 18.35
N PRO A 48 -8.02 -5.83 17.87
CA PRO A 48 -7.60 -5.17 16.62
C PRO A 48 -6.27 -4.42 16.80
N CYS A 49 -5.48 -4.32 15.74
CA CYS A 49 -4.22 -3.55 15.75
C CYS A 49 -4.47 -2.10 16.18
N ALA A 50 -3.50 -1.52 16.89
CA ALA A 50 -3.55 -0.12 17.35
C ALA A 50 -3.77 0.88 16.19
N LEU A 51 -3.26 0.54 15.01
CA LEU A 51 -3.56 1.21 13.74
C LEU A 51 -4.25 0.18 12.82
N PRO A 52 -5.59 0.18 12.69
CA PRO A 52 -6.28 -0.81 11.87
C PRO A 52 -5.97 -0.60 10.38
N TRP A 53 -5.59 -1.68 9.71
CA TRP A 53 -5.27 -1.68 8.28
C TRP A 53 -5.91 -2.87 7.57
N ALA A 54 -6.01 -2.75 6.25
CA ALA A 54 -6.43 -3.82 5.37
C ALA A 54 -5.49 -3.86 4.17
N MET A 55 -5.18 -5.06 3.71
CA MET A 55 -4.32 -5.28 2.56
C MET A 55 -5.03 -6.21 1.57
N SER A 56 -4.91 -5.89 0.29
CA SER A 56 -5.38 -6.75 -0.80
C SER A 56 -4.33 -6.75 -1.90
N SER A 57 -4.27 -7.86 -2.64
CA SER A 57 -3.44 -7.99 -3.83
C SER A 57 -4.30 -8.40 -5.02
N VAL A 58 -3.86 -7.99 -6.20
CA VAL A 58 -4.50 -8.27 -7.48
C VAL A 58 -3.46 -8.77 -8.46
N ASP A 59 -3.76 -9.88 -9.13
CA ASP A 59 -2.92 -10.38 -10.22
C ASP A 59 -2.93 -9.36 -11.37
N GLY A 60 -1.75 -8.96 -11.84
CA GLY A 60 -1.59 -8.01 -12.94
C GLY A 60 -2.26 -8.45 -14.23
N ASP A 61 -2.40 -9.75 -14.47
CA ASP A 61 -3.05 -10.31 -15.67
C ASP A 61 -4.59 -10.27 -15.57
N SER A 62 -5.15 -10.07 -14.37
CA SER A 62 -6.58 -9.79 -14.18
C SER A 62 -6.95 -8.33 -14.51
N LEU A 63 -5.97 -7.45 -14.67
CA LEU A 63 -6.18 -6.03 -14.97
C LEU A 63 -6.42 -5.78 -16.46
N SER A 64 -7.07 -4.66 -16.78
CA SER A 64 -7.11 -4.18 -18.17
C SER A 64 -5.69 -3.92 -18.70
N ARG A 65 -5.48 -4.19 -20.00
CA ARG A 65 -4.17 -3.97 -20.67
C ARG A 65 -3.62 -2.55 -20.44
N ARG A 66 -4.48 -1.54 -20.45
CA ARG A 66 -4.10 -0.13 -20.21
C ARG A 66 -3.59 0.08 -18.79
N ARG A 67 -4.28 -0.47 -17.79
CA ARG A 67 -3.87 -0.35 -16.38
C ARG A 67 -2.56 -1.10 -16.12
N ARG A 68 -2.43 -2.32 -16.63
CA ARG A 68 -1.21 -3.13 -16.52
C ARG A 68 0.00 -2.40 -17.10
N ARG A 69 -0.14 -1.82 -18.31
CA ARG A 69 0.93 -1.03 -18.94
C ARG A 69 1.36 0.18 -18.09
N SER A 70 0.40 0.96 -17.61
CA SER A 70 0.69 2.13 -16.77
C SER A 70 1.41 1.77 -15.46
N LEU A 71 1.12 0.61 -14.87
CA LEU A 71 1.82 0.14 -13.68
C LEU A 71 3.25 -0.29 -14.01
N LEU A 72 3.49 -0.96 -15.14
CA LEU A 72 4.84 -1.33 -15.59
C LEU A 72 5.70 -0.09 -15.87
N GLU A 73 5.16 0.92 -16.55
CA GLU A 73 5.85 2.21 -16.77
C GLU A 73 6.21 2.86 -15.43
N SER A 74 5.29 2.87 -14.46
CA SER A 74 5.58 3.39 -13.12
C SER A 74 6.66 2.59 -12.37
N ILE A 75 6.78 1.28 -12.60
CA ILE A 75 7.84 0.46 -12.01
C ILE A 75 9.19 0.83 -12.63
N GLU A 76 9.26 0.96 -13.96
CA GLU A 76 10.46 1.38 -14.69
C GLU A 76 10.93 2.77 -14.24
N ASP A 77 10.01 3.72 -14.07
CA ASP A 77 10.31 5.08 -13.61
C ASP A 77 10.87 5.12 -12.17
N THR A 78 10.35 4.27 -11.30
CA THR A 78 10.75 4.24 -9.87
C THR A 78 11.93 3.32 -9.59
N ASN A 79 12.23 2.39 -10.49
CA ASN A 79 13.34 1.46 -10.43
C ASN A 79 14.13 1.56 -11.75
N PRO A 80 14.72 2.72 -12.06
CA PRO A 80 15.46 2.86 -13.30
C PRO A 80 16.58 1.82 -13.30
N THR A 81 16.52 0.91 -14.27
CA THR A 81 17.60 -0.02 -14.57
C THR A 81 18.76 0.79 -15.15
N GLY A 82 19.44 1.57 -14.31
CA GLY A 82 20.69 2.23 -14.68
C GLY A 82 21.67 1.17 -15.16
N GLY A 83 22.13 1.33 -16.41
CA GLY A 83 23.01 0.41 -17.12
C GLY A 83 24.47 0.42 -16.70
#